data_AF-A0A939J9I6-F1
#
_entry.id   AF-A0A939J9I6-F1
#
_cell.length_a   1.000
_cell.length_b   1.000
_cell.length_c   1.000
_cell.angle_alpha   90.00
_cell.angle_beta   90.00
_cell.angle_gamma   90.00
#
_symmetry.space_group_name_H-M   'P 1'
#
loop_
_entity.id
_entity.type
_entity.pdbx_description
1 polymer ?
#
loop_
_entity_poly.entity_id
_entity_poly.type
_entity_poly.pdbx_seq_one_letter_code
_entity_poly.pdbx_strand_id
1 'polypeptide(L)'
;MMPLAGQAAGVVFQQISVAEYQREQRATQPSKTTITFPVWKKASQLTIPTTKGPLVLQDILIGETEVQQGHSEAEHTLYTYRGYLAHFHRHLVEVGYYETTQWWLIAENGLRLTLWGKPVYAPDQNSIVAICAGLDYSGGQPNVVQLLQIKNGVLQKVWEMRPTSWEPREIFWASPTSLYLRRESYGGSSPVSSYWKLTIT
;
A
#
# COMPACT_ATOMS: atom_id res chain seq x y z
N MET A 1 -35.37 -1.16 13.86
CA MET A 1 -34.12 -1.93 13.98
C MET A 1 -33.38 -1.76 12.66
N MET A 2 -32.27 -1.02 12.66
CA MET A 2 -31.47 -0.74 11.45
C MET A 2 -30.76 -2.01 10.95
N PRO A 3 -30.54 -2.18 9.64
CA PRO A 3 -29.86 -3.35 9.10
C PRO A 3 -28.38 -3.35 9.48
N LEU A 4 -27.88 -4.56 9.74
CA LEU A 4 -26.53 -4.90 10.19
C LEU A 4 -25.47 -4.55 9.14
N ALA A 5 -24.30 -4.15 9.65
CA ALA A 5 -23.08 -3.87 8.90
C ALA A 5 -22.75 -4.99 7.91
N GLY A 6 -22.40 -4.59 6.68
CA GLY A 6 -22.08 -5.50 5.59
C GLY A 6 -20.96 -6.48 5.95
N GLN A 7 -21.12 -7.73 5.52
CA GLN A 7 -20.09 -8.76 5.57
C GLN A 7 -18.79 -8.20 4.96
N ALA A 8 -17.79 -7.98 5.80
CA ALA A 8 -16.42 -7.77 5.34
C ALA A 8 -15.97 -9.05 4.63
N ALA A 9 -15.34 -8.89 3.46
CA ALA A 9 -14.82 -10.03 2.71
C ALA A 9 -13.93 -10.89 3.62
N GLY A 10 -14.22 -12.20 3.68
CA GLY A 10 -13.35 -13.15 4.36
C GLY A 10 -12.08 -13.36 3.53
N VAL A 11 -10.93 -13.45 4.20
CA VAL A 11 -9.68 -13.86 3.56
C VAL A 11 -9.25 -15.17 4.19
N VAL A 12 -9.28 -16.25 3.40
CA VAL A 12 -8.88 -17.60 3.83
C VAL A 12 -7.42 -17.82 3.50
N PHE A 13 -6.66 -18.31 4.48
CA PHE A 13 -5.23 -18.59 4.37
C PHE A 13 -5.00 -20.09 4.22
N GLN A 14 -4.28 -20.49 3.19
CA GLN A 14 -3.84 -21.85 2.97
C GLN A 14 -2.32 -21.88 2.80
N GLN A 15 -1.62 -22.63 3.64
CA GLN A 15 -0.18 -22.85 3.45
C GLN A 15 0.06 -23.72 2.22
N ILE A 16 1.08 -23.36 1.45
CA ILE A 16 1.44 -24.02 0.19
C ILE A 16 2.93 -24.33 0.14
N SER A 17 3.33 -25.15 -0.83
CA SER A 17 4.74 -25.43 -1.08
C SER A 17 5.46 -24.27 -1.77
N VAL A 18 6.78 -24.20 -1.60
CA VAL A 18 7.63 -23.26 -2.34
C VAL A 18 7.54 -23.47 -3.87
N ALA A 19 7.41 -24.73 -4.31
CA ALA A 19 7.30 -25.07 -5.72
C ALA A 19 6.00 -24.53 -6.34
N GLU A 20 4.89 -24.62 -5.60
CA GLU A 20 3.63 -24.01 -6.02
C GLU A 20 3.76 -22.48 -6.09
N TYR A 21 4.27 -21.83 -5.05
CA TYR A 21 4.47 -20.37 -5.05
C TYR A 21 5.29 -19.89 -6.25
N GLN A 22 6.42 -20.55 -6.53
CA GLN A 22 7.29 -20.19 -7.65
C GLN A 22 6.64 -20.43 -9.02
N ARG A 23 5.86 -21.51 -9.15
CA ARG A 23 5.13 -21.78 -10.40
C ARG A 23 4.12 -20.66 -10.68
N GLU A 24 3.32 -20.29 -9.70
CA GLU A 24 2.30 -19.24 -9.86
C GLU A 24 2.95 -17.86 -10.04
N GLN A 25 4.06 -17.58 -9.37
CA GLN A 25 4.81 -16.34 -9.55
C GLN A 25 5.33 -16.19 -10.99
N ARG A 26 5.82 -17.28 -11.59
CA ARG A 26 6.29 -17.29 -13.00
C ARG A 26 5.14 -17.18 -13.99
N ALA A 27 3.97 -17.73 -13.66
CA ALA A 27 2.78 -17.64 -14.49
C ALA A 27 2.10 -16.25 -14.41
N THR A 28 2.31 -15.53 -13.30
CA THR A 28 1.72 -14.22 -13.07
C THR A 28 2.37 -13.16 -13.94
N GLN A 29 1.53 -12.41 -14.68
CA GLN A 29 1.96 -11.17 -15.31
C GLN A 29 1.61 -9.99 -14.38
N PRO A 30 2.58 -9.12 -14.03
CA PRO A 30 2.29 -7.95 -13.23
C PRO A 30 1.20 -7.10 -13.88
N SER A 31 0.08 -6.92 -13.18
CA SER A 31 -0.97 -6.02 -13.63
C SER A 31 -0.47 -4.58 -13.56
N LYS A 32 -0.36 -3.94 -14.72
CA LYS A 32 -0.04 -2.52 -14.81
C LYS A 32 -1.35 -1.73 -14.92
N THR A 33 -1.60 -0.85 -13.96
CA THR A 33 -2.69 0.12 -14.08
C THR A 33 -2.26 1.24 -15.03
N THR A 34 -3.16 1.65 -15.92
CA THR A 34 -2.95 2.84 -16.75
C THR A 34 -2.78 4.07 -15.88
N ILE A 35 -1.63 4.72 -16.01
CA ILE A 35 -1.32 5.97 -15.35
C ILE A 35 -1.43 7.09 -16.38
N THR A 36 -2.20 8.13 -16.08
CA THR A 36 -2.29 9.33 -16.94
C THR A 36 -1.49 10.51 -16.36
N PHE A 37 -1.23 11.48 -17.25
CA PHE A 37 -0.45 12.73 -17.14
C PHE A 37 0.18 13.03 -15.77
N PRO A 38 1.50 13.26 -15.69
CA PRO A 38 2.12 13.70 -14.45
C PRO A 38 1.58 15.08 -14.07
N VAL A 39 1.11 15.18 -12.83
CA VAL A 39 1.03 16.47 -12.15
C VAL A 39 2.47 16.92 -11.92
N TRP A 40 2.82 18.11 -12.39
CA TRP A 40 4.19 18.61 -12.27
C TRP A 40 4.45 19.16 -10.88
N LYS A 41 5.53 18.69 -10.26
CA LYS A 41 6.09 19.28 -9.04
C LYS A 41 6.93 20.50 -9.42
N LYS A 42 6.75 21.62 -8.72
CA LYS A 42 7.53 22.85 -8.94
C LYS A 42 8.06 23.33 -7.59
N ALA A 43 9.35 23.65 -7.51
CA ALA A 43 9.98 24.18 -6.30
C ALA A 43 9.62 23.38 -5.01
N SER A 44 9.76 22.06 -5.08
CA SER A 44 9.43 21.14 -3.96
C SER A 44 7.95 21.09 -3.56
N GLN A 45 7.07 21.72 -4.36
CA GLN A 45 5.63 21.73 -4.15
C GLN A 45 4.93 20.86 -5.20
N LEU A 46 4.12 19.91 -4.74
CA LEU A 46 3.25 19.08 -5.56
C LEU A 46 1.80 19.58 -5.42
N THR A 47 1.18 19.96 -6.55
CA THR A 47 -0.19 20.51 -6.57
C THR A 47 -1.14 19.60 -7.32
N ILE A 48 -1.96 18.84 -6.59
CA ILE A 48 -2.92 17.89 -7.17
C ILE A 48 -4.29 18.57 -7.32
N PRO A 49 -4.88 18.61 -8.53
CA PRO A 49 -6.21 19.17 -8.70
C PRO A 49 -7.26 18.28 -8.02
N THR A 50 -8.18 18.89 -7.27
CA THR A 50 -9.33 18.19 -6.68
C THR A 50 -10.61 18.99 -6.94
N THR A 51 -11.78 18.36 -6.84
CA THR A 51 -13.09 19.01 -7.00
C THR A 51 -13.37 20.04 -5.91
N LYS A 52 -12.62 20.01 -4.79
CA LYS A 52 -12.70 21.00 -3.70
C LYS A 52 -11.62 22.10 -3.80
N GLY A 53 -10.87 22.14 -4.90
CA GLY A 53 -9.72 23.02 -5.08
C GLY A 53 -8.39 22.23 -5.08
N PRO A 54 -7.28 22.88 -5.41
CA PRO A 54 -5.98 22.22 -5.46
C PRO A 54 -5.54 21.75 -4.06
N LEU A 55 -5.12 20.49 -3.95
CA LEU A 55 -4.38 19.98 -2.80
C LEU A 55 -2.89 20.26 -3.02
N VAL A 56 -2.31 21.04 -2.12
CA VAL A 56 -0.91 21.44 -2.19
C VAL A 56 -0.12 20.68 -1.13
N LEU A 57 0.92 19.95 -1.58
CA LEU A 57 1.82 19.17 -0.73
C LEU A 57 3.24 19.75 -0.88
N GLN A 58 3.83 20.17 0.22
CA GLN A 58 5.14 20.82 0.26
C GLN A 58 6.17 19.86 0.86
N ASP A 59 7.25 19.57 0.14
CA ASP A 59 8.34 18.82 0.76
C ASP A 59 8.96 19.65 1.89
N ILE A 60 9.38 18.92 2.91
CA ILE A 60 10.20 19.41 4.00
C ILE A 60 11.47 18.59 3.96
N LEU A 61 12.56 19.20 3.50
CA LEU A 61 13.87 18.57 3.47
C LEU A 61 14.67 19.12 4.65
N ILE A 62 15.15 18.23 5.50
CA ILE A 62 15.93 18.60 6.69
C ILE A 62 17.40 18.44 6.36
N GLY A 63 18.10 19.56 6.19
CA GLY A 63 19.56 19.65 6.10
C GLY A 63 20.15 20.40 7.29
N GLU A 64 21.45 20.69 7.22
CA GLU A 64 22.16 21.38 8.30
C GLU A 64 21.56 22.76 8.64
N THR A 65 21.08 23.49 7.63
CA THR A 65 20.47 24.82 7.81
C THR A 65 19.12 24.72 8.51
N GLU A 66 18.28 23.74 8.17
CA GLU A 66 16.97 23.54 8.79
C GLU A 66 17.11 23.08 10.25
N VAL A 67 18.12 22.25 10.56
CA VAL A 67 18.44 21.87 11.94
C VAL A 67 18.84 23.11 12.77
N GLN A 68 19.64 24.02 12.19
CA GLN A 68 19.99 25.29 12.85
C GLN A 68 18.76 26.19 13.09
N GLN A 69 17.71 26.03 12.28
CA GLN A 69 16.42 26.72 12.42
C GLN A 69 15.45 26.00 13.37
N GLY A 70 15.88 24.92 14.03
CA GLY A 70 15.10 24.18 15.02
C GLY A 70 14.22 23.07 14.44
N HIS A 71 14.36 22.75 13.15
CA HIS A 71 13.68 21.61 12.58
C HIS A 71 14.36 20.29 12.95
N SER A 72 13.56 19.23 13.01
CA SER A 72 14.02 17.87 13.32
C SER A 72 13.77 16.93 12.14
N GLU A 73 14.53 15.82 12.09
CA GLU A 73 14.34 14.77 11.08
C GLU A 73 12.90 14.20 11.07
N ALA A 74 12.17 14.31 12.18
CA ALA A 74 10.76 13.94 12.28
C ALA A 74 9.82 14.76 11.36
N GLU A 75 10.26 15.94 10.91
CA GLU A 75 9.52 16.78 9.97
C GLU A 75 9.84 16.44 8.51
N HIS A 76 10.90 15.65 8.24
CA HIS A 76 11.30 15.30 6.89
C HIS A 76 10.14 14.62 6.14
N THR A 77 9.72 15.21 5.02
CA THR A 77 8.67 14.65 4.17
C THR A 77 8.94 14.96 2.70
N LEU A 78 8.92 13.93 1.86
CA LEU A 78 9.11 14.01 0.42
C LEU A 78 7.89 13.45 -0.31
N TYR A 79 7.28 14.25 -1.19
CA TYR A 79 6.13 13.82 -1.99
C TYR A 79 6.53 13.49 -3.43
N THR A 80 6.38 12.23 -3.84
CA THR A 80 6.62 11.78 -5.21
C THR A 80 5.31 11.40 -5.88
N TYR A 81 4.88 12.17 -6.88
CA TYR A 81 3.69 11.83 -7.67
C TYR A 81 3.98 10.63 -8.56
N ARG A 82 3.19 9.57 -8.41
CA ARG A 82 3.35 8.32 -9.17
C ARG A 82 2.35 8.19 -10.31
N GLY A 83 1.31 9.02 -10.35
CA GLY A 83 0.35 9.04 -11.46
C GLY A 83 -1.11 9.12 -11.05
N TYR A 84 -2.00 9.24 -12.04
CA TYR A 84 -3.43 9.05 -11.84
C TYR A 84 -3.87 7.65 -12.27
N LEU A 85 -4.41 6.88 -11.33
CA LEU A 85 -4.93 5.54 -11.53
C LEU A 85 -6.38 5.65 -12.03
N ALA A 86 -6.55 5.70 -13.35
CA ALA A 86 -7.84 5.99 -13.99
C ALA A 86 -8.95 5.03 -13.54
N HIS A 87 -8.65 3.72 -13.44
CA HIS A 87 -9.65 2.72 -13.05
C HIS A 87 -10.15 2.88 -11.61
N PHE A 88 -9.29 3.37 -10.71
CA PHE A 88 -9.63 3.59 -9.31
C PHE A 88 -10.14 5.00 -9.02
N HIS A 89 -10.06 5.91 -10.00
CA HIS A 89 -10.28 7.34 -9.82
C HIS A 89 -9.46 7.92 -8.65
N ARG A 90 -8.15 7.62 -8.62
CA ARG A 90 -7.24 8.04 -7.55
C ARG A 90 -5.91 8.57 -8.09
N HIS A 91 -5.44 9.67 -7.54
CA HIS A 91 -4.04 10.05 -7.62
C HIS A 91 -3.22 9.17 -6.68
N LEU A 92 -2.06 8.69 -7.16
CA LEU A 92 -1.11 7.93 -6.37
C LEU A 92 0.10 8.79 -6.04
N VAL A 93 0.39 8.92 -4.75
CA VAL A 93 1.56 9.65 -4.23
C VAL A 93 2.34 8.72 -3.32
N GLU A 94 3.63 8.62 -3.53
CA GLU A 94 4.55 8.02 -2.57
C GLU A 94 5.06 9.13 -1.64
N VAL A 95 5.01 8.87 -0.34
CA VAL A 95 5.42 9.81 0.70
C VAL A 95 6.58 9.20 1.45
N GLY A 96 7.77 9.77 1.23
CA GLY A 96 8.97 9.43 1.97
C GLY A 96 9.04 10.25 3.25
N TYR A 97 9.26 9.58 4.36
CA TYR A 97 9.70 10.18 5.62
C TYR A 97 11.18 9.86 5.81
N TYR A 98 11.80 10.42 6.86
CA TYR A 98 13.20 10.14 7.18
C TYR A 98 13.52 8.64 7.19
N GLU A 99 12.64 7.86 7.81
CA GLU A 99 12.87 6.45 8.15
C GLU A 99 11.89 5.50 7.46
N THR A 100 10.76 6.02 6.99
CA THR A 100 9.65 5.20 6.52
C THR A 100 9.09 5.73 5.21
N THR A 101 8.25 4.92 4.57
CA THR A 101 7.51 5.32 3.38
C THR A 101 6.05 4.94 3.50
N GLN A 102 5.17 5.79 2.98
CA GLN A 102 3.75 5.51 2.79
C GLN A 102 3.33 5.74 1.35
N TRP A 103 2.18 5.19 0.98
CA TRP A 103 1.56 5.42 -0.32
C TRP A 103 0.16 5.96 -0.10
N TRP A 104 -0.15 7.09 -0.72
CA TRP A 104 -1.44 7.75 -0.61
C TRP A 104 -2.22 7.60 -1.91
N LEU A 105 -3.46 7.13 -1.76
CA LEU A 105 -4.48 7.16 -2.80
C LEU A 105 -5.41 8.34 -2.51
N ILE A 106 -5.36 9.35 -3.36
CA ILE A 106 -6.12 10.60 -3.17
C ILE A 106 -7.27 10.61 -4.19
N ALA A 107 -8.50 10.65 -3.70
CA ALA A 107 -9.70 10.76 -4.52
C ALA A 107 -9.82 12.13 -5.17
N GLU A 108 -10.66 12.21 -6.20
CA GLU A 108 -10.94 13.47 -6.91
C GLU A 108 -11.45 14.57 -5.97
N ASN A 109 -12.07 14.24 -4.84
CA ASN A 109 -12.53 15.21 -3.84
C ASN A 109 -11.50 15.52 -2.73
N GLY A 110 -10.26 15.06 -2.87
CA GLY A 110 -9.17 15.24 -1.93
C GLY A 110 -9.13 14.24 -0.77
N LEU A 111 -10.09 13.32 -0.65
CA LEU A 111 -10.06 12.29 0.40
C LEU A 111 -8.89 11.33 0.20
N ARG A 112 -8.15 11.09 1.28
CA ARG A 112 -6.95 10.24 1.29
C ARG A 112 -7.24 8.87 1.88
N LEU A 113 -6.76 7.83 1.20
CA LEU A 113 -6.53 6.51 1.78
C LEU A 113 -5.03 6.25 1.86
N THR A 114 -4.56 5.76 3.00
CA THR A 114 -3.14 5.44 3.23
C THR A 114 -2.91 3.94 3.10
N LEU A 115 -1.89 3.59 2.32
CA LEU A 115 -1.31 2.26 2.22
C LEU A 115 0.09 2.29 2.85
N TRP A 116 0.45 1.25 3.58
CA TRP A 116 1.74 1.13 4.26
C TRP A 116 2.84 0.51 3.39
N GLY A 117 2.50 0.14 2.16
CA GLY A 117 3.44 -0.34 1.17
C GLY A 117 2.95 -0.05 -0.24
N LYS A 118 3.80 -0.36 -1.22
CA LYS A 118 3.49 -0.15 -2.63
C LYS A 118 2.23 -0.95 -3.02
N PRO A 119 1.25 -0.32 -3.70
CA PRO A 119 0.05 -1.02 -4.14
C PRO A 119 0.38 -2.08 -5.20
N VAL A 120 -0.25 -3.24 -5.06
CA VAL A 120 -0.28 -4.31 -6.07
C VAL A 120 -1.74 -4.53 -6.49
N TYR A 121 -2.00 -4.43 -7.79
CA TYR A 121 -3.34 -4.40 -8.36
C TYR A 121 -3.80 -5.80 -8.78
N ALA A 122 -5.06 -6.12 -8.50
CA ALA A 122 -5.68 -7.33 -9.02
C ALA A 122 -5.81 -7.28 -10.56
N PRO A 123 -5.83 -8.43 -11.24
CA PRO A 123 -5.96 -8.49 -12.71
C PRO A 123 -7.20 -7.80 -13.25
N ASP A 124 -8.32 -7.88 -12.52
CA ASP A 124 -9.57 -7.22 -12.89
C ASP A 124 -9.62 -5.73 -12.53
N GLN A 125 -8.56 -5.20 -11.91
CA GLN A 125 -8.44 -3.82 -11.43
C GLN A 125 -9.51 -3.41 -10.39
N ASN A 126 -10.22 -4.34 -9.75
CA ASN A 126 -11.20 -4.00 -8.71
C ASN A 126 -10.64 -3.99 -7.28
N SER A 127 -9.44 -4.54 -7.10
CA SER A 127 -8.82 -4.70 -5.79
C SER A 127 -7.37 -4.24 -5.77
N ILE A 128 -6.93 -3.76 -4.61
CA ILE A 128 -5.54 -3.39 -4.32
C ILE A 128 -5.12 -4.12 -3.06
N VAL A 129 -3.93 -4.71 -3.08
CA VAL A 129 -3.27 -5.20 -1.87
C VAL A 129 -2.00 -4.39 -1.62
N ALA A 130 -1.68 -4.16 -0.34
CA ALA A 130 -0.42 -3.56 0.08
C ALA A 130 0.08 -4.29 1.33
N ILE A 131 1.40 -4.44 1.43
CA ILE A 131 2.06 -5.08 2.57
C ILE A 131 3.15 -4.18 3.15
N CYS A 132 3.36 -4.26 4.45
CA CYS A 132 4.46 -3.61 5.14
C CYS A 132 5.01 -4.57 6.20
N ALA A 133 6.32 -4.74 6.24
CA ALA A 133 7.03 -5.46 7.27
C ALA A 133 7.52 -4.45 8.31
N GLY A 134 7.21 -4.68 9.59
CA GLY A 134 7.51 -3.70 10.64
C GLY A 134 7.53 -4.26 12.06
N LEU A 135 7.73 -5.56 12.25
CA LEU A 135 7.98 -6.16 13.57
C LEU A 135 9.38 -5.84 14.08
N ASP A 136 10.39 -5.92 13.22
CA ASP A 136 11.80 -5.71 13.61
C ASP A 136 12.23 -4.24 13.54
N TYR A 137 11.31 -3.34 13.20
CA TYR A 137 11.62 -1.95 12.90
C TYR A 137 11.12 -1.00 13.99
N SER A 138 12.06 -0.36 14.71
CA SER A 138 11.76 0.57 15.80
C SER A 138 11.22 1.93 15.34
N GLY A 139 11.36 2.30 14.06
CA GLY A 139 10.91 3.59 13.51
C GLY A 139 9.39 3.67 13.23
N GLY A 140 8.59 2.79 13.82
CA GLY A 140 7.13 2.93 13.87
C GLY A 140 6.34 2.51 12.62
N GLN A 141 6.98 1.85 11.65
CA GLN A 141 6.27 1.24 10.52
C GLN A 141 5.40 0.07 11.00
N PRO A 142 4.14 -0.06 10.54
CA PRO A 142 3.30 -1.16 10.98
C PRO A 142 3.63 -2.45 10.24
N ASN A 143 3.52 -3.57 10.94
CA ASN A 143 3.49 -4.89 10.31
C ASN A 143 2.06 -5.20 9.83
N VAL A 144 1.79 -5.14 8.52
CA VAL A 144 0.41 -5.18 8.01
C VAL A 144 0.26 -5.78 6.61
N VAL A 145 -0.87 -6.45 6.38
CA VAL A 145 -1.42 -6.77 5.05
C VAL A 145 -2.75 -6.04 4.91
N GLN A 146 -2.90 -5.22 3.88
CA GLN A 146 -4.10 -4.40 3.63
C GLN A 146 -4.75 -4.79 2.31
N LEU A 147 -6.07 -5.01 2.32
CA LEU A 147 -6.86 -5.24 1.12
C LEU A 147 -7.92 -4.14 0.97
N LEU A 148 -7.89 -3.49 -0.18
CA LEU A 148 -8.89 -2.52 -0.61
C LEU A 148 -9.65 -3.07 -1.80
N GLN A 149 -10.94 -2.79 -1.87
CA GLN A 149 -11.82 -3.17 -2.97
C GLN A 149 -12.75 -2.03 -3.35
N ILE A 150 -13.08 -1.96 -4.64
CA ILE A 150 -14.18 -1.13 -5.13
C ILE A 150 -15.50 -1.79 -4.67
N LYS A 151 -16.25 -1.08 -3.84
CA LYS A 151 -17.62 -1.45 -3.44
C LYS A 151 -18.54 -0.28 -3.76
N ASN A 152 -19.60 -0.54 -4.52
CA ASN A 152 -20.54 0.49 -4.98
C ASN A 152 -19.83 1.68 -5.67
N GLY A 153 -18.81 1.40 -6.49
CA GLY A 153 -18.02 2.42 -7.19
C GLY A 153 -17.00 3.16 -6.32
N VAL A 154 -16.88 2.83 -5.04
CA VAL A 154 -15.95 3.48 -4.12
C VAL A 154 -14.87 2.49 -3.68
N LEU A 155 -13.61 2.83 -3.94
CA LEU A 155 -12.48 2.11 -3.37
C LEU A 155 -12.41 2.36 -1.86
N GLN A 156 -12.45 1.29 -1.08
CA GLN A 156 -12.37 1.33 0.38
C GLN A 156 -11.59 0.13 0.93
N LYS A 157 -11.05 0.26 2.16
CA LYS A 157 -10.41 -0.85 2.86
C LYS A 157 -11.46 -1.84 3.33
N VAL A 158 -11.37 -3.09 2.88
CA VAL A 158 -12.33 -4.16 3.23
C VAL A 158 -11.76 -5.18 4.19
N TRP A 159 -10.43 -5.28 4.28
CA TRP A 159 -9.76 -6.20 5.20
C TRP A 159 -8.35 -5.72 5.54
N GLU A 160 -7.92 -5.98 6.76
CA GLU A 160 -6.57 -5.68 7.26
C GLU A 160 -6.16 -6.74 8.28
N MET A 161 -4.91 -7.20 8.20
CA MET A 161 -4.30 -8.08 9.20
C MET A 161 -3.01 -7.44 9.70
N ARG A 162 -2.80 -7.49 11.01
CA ARG A 162 -1.58 -7.03 11.70
C ARG A 162 -0.95 -8.19 12.45
N PRO A 163 -0.12 -9.01 11.79
CA PRO A 163 0.51 -10.14 12.44
C PRO A 163 1.49 -9.68 13.51
N THR A 164 1.69 -10.51 14.53
CA THR A 164 2.61 -10.21 15.65
C THR A 164 3.82 -11.14 15.71
N SER A 165 3.82 -12.22 14.93
CA SER A 165 4.86 -13.27 14.98
C SER A 165 5.55 -13.53 13.63
N TRP A 166 5.16 -12.81 12.58
CA TRP A 166 5.72 -12.92 11.24
C TRP A 166 5.53 -11.63 10.45
N GLU A 167 6.37 -11.38 9.45
CA GLU A 167 6.30 -10.21 8.57
C GLU A 167 5.96 -10.61 7.12
N PRO A 168 5.10 -9.85 6.42
CA PRO A 168 4.88 -10.05 5.00
C PRO A 168 6.09 -9.55 4.20
N ARG A 169 6.57 -10.34 3.24
CA ARG A 169 7.76 -10.00 2.45
C ARG A 169 7.49 -9.78 0.98
N GLU A 170 6.57 -10.54 0.42
CA GLU A 170 6.22 -10.43 -0.99
C GLU A 170 4.78 -10.86 -1.17
N ILE A 171 4.04 -10.15 -2.03
CA ILE A 171 2.68 -10.48 -2.37
C ILE A 171 2.42 -10.23 -3.85
N PHE A 172 1.67 -11.12 -4.50
CA PHE A 172 1.20 -10.94 -5.86
C PHE A 172 -0.18 -11.58 -6.06
N TRP A 173 -0.92 -11.08 -7.07
CA TRP A 173 -2.21 -11.64 -7.47
C TRP A 173 -2.03 -12.73 -8.52
N ALA A 174 -2.66 -13.88 -8.32
CA ALA A 174 -2.77 -14.92 -9.35
C ALA A 174 -4.11 -14.85 -10.10
N SER A 175 -5.15 -14.31 -9.45
CA SER A 175 -6.47 -14.09 -10.03
C SER A 175 -7.17 -12.93 -9.32
N PRO A 176 -8.36 -12.46 -9.75
CA PRO A 176 -9.13 -11.44 -9.03
C PRO A 176 -9.46 -11.76 -7.56
N THR A 177 -9.43 -13.05 -7.19
CA THR A 177 -9.83 -13.52 -5.85
C THR A 177 -8.74 -14.31 -5.14
N SER A 178 -7.57 -14.49 -5.75
CA SER A 178 -6.46 -15.27 -5.18
C SER A 178 -5.14 -14.52 -5.22
N LEU A 179 -4.46 -14.53 -4.08
CA LEU A 179 -3.17 -13.90 -3.82
C LEU A 179 -2.19 -14.94 -3.31
N TYR A 180 -0.90 -14.70 -3.55
CA TYR A 180 0.19 -15.50 -3.02
C TYR A 180 1.10 -14.62 -2.18
N LEU A 181 1.37 -15.04 -0.96
CA LEU A 181 2.13 -14.33 0.06
C LEU A 181 3.36 -15.14 0.48
N ARG A 182 4.53 -14.53 0.41
CA ARG A 182 5.71 -14.97 1.17
C ARG A 182 5.78 -14.19 2.47
N ARG A 183 5.93 -14.90 3.59
CA ARG A 183 6.12 -14.31 4.91
C ARG A 183 7.32 -14.91 5.62
N GLU A 184 7.89 -14.17 6.54
CA GLU A 184 9.02 -14.61 7.38
C GLU A 184 8.62 -14.60 8.84
N SER A 185 8.91 -15.68 9.56
CA SER A 185 8.70 -15.76 11.01
C SER A 185 10.03 -15.66 11.74
N TYR A 186 9.97 -15.02 12.91
CA TYR A 186 11.13 -14.81 13.78
C TYR A 186 10.96 -15.65 15.05
N GLY A 187 11.88 -16.59 15.27
CA GLY A 187 11.82 -17.52 16.41
C GLY A 187 13.07 -18.37 16.60
N GLY A 188 14.17 -18.02 15.93
CA GLY A 188 15.45 -18.74 15.96
C GLY A 188 16.58 -17.85 15.42
N SER A 189 17.77 -18.43 15.18
CA SER A 189 18.95 -17.68 14.71
C SER A 189 18.82 -17.09 13.30
N SER A 190 17.77 -17.45 12.55
CA SER A 190 17.52 -16.94 11.20
C SER A 190 16.02 -16.89 10.89
N PRO A 191 15.55 -15.92 10.07
CA PRO A 191 14.16 -15.88 9.62
C PRO A 191 13.77 -17.14 8.85
N VAL A 192 12.58 -17.68 9.14
CA VAL A 192 12.03 -18.84 8.43
C VAL A 192 10.95 -18.38 7.46
N SER A 193 11.16 -18.63 6.17
CA SER A 193 10.17 -18.34 5.12
C SER A 193 9.05 -19.38 5.08
N SER A 194 7.80 -18.93 4.91
CA SER A 194 6.66 -19.78 4.55
C SER A 194 5.80 -19.11 3.47
N TYR A 195 5.09 -19.93 2.70
CA TYR A 195 4.35 -19.50 1.51
C TYR A 195 2.87 -19.82 1.66
N TRP A 196 2.02 -18.88 1.27
CA TRP A 196 0.59 -18.94 1.54
C TRP A 196 -0.21 -18.49 0.32
N LYS A 197 -1.28 -19.21 0.03
CA LYS A 197 -2.36 -18.75 -0.84
C LYS A 197 -3.43 -18.09 0.02
N LEU A 198 -3.84 -16.88 -0.37
CA LEU A 198 -4.92 -16.13 0.24
C LEU A 198 -6.10 -16.10 -0.74
N THR A 199 -7.28 -16.54 -0.31
CA THR A 199 -8.50 -16.54 -1.12
C THR A 199 -9.51 -15.57 -0.53
N ILE A 200 -10.02 -14.66 -1.35
CA ILE A 200 -11.04 -13.68 -0.98
C ILE A 200 -12.43 -14.31 -1.22
N THR A 201 -13.28 -14.30 -0.20
CA THR A 201 -14.65 -14.86 -0.22
C THR A 201 -15.72 -13.78 -0.22
#